data_AF-A0A963LS86-F1
#
_entry.id   AF-A0A963LS86-F1
#
_cell.length_a   1.000
_cell.length_b   1.000
_cell.length_c   1.000
_cell.angle_alpha   90.00
_cell.angle_beta   90.00
_cell.angle_gamma   90.00
#
_symmetry.space_group_name_H-M   'P 1'
#
loop_
_entity.id
_entity.type
_entity.pdbx_description
1 polymer ?
#
loop_
_entity_poly.entity_id
_entity_poly.type
_entity_poly.pdbx_seq_one_letter_code
_entity_poly.pdbx_strand_id
1 'polypeptide(L)'
;MNRPSRHTDNADAAPPVLSSLLHARPAQAPVTVTLLAINILVFLAMLLNGGSLWHGSTAVPLQWGANFGPATQDGQWWRLGSALFLHFGIVHLALNMWALWDVGRLIEQLFGRGRFITLYLGSGIIGNLLSLAIQGNQAVSGGASGAIFSLYGALLVFLLRERRQVDP
;
A
#
# COMPACT_ATOMS: atom_id res chain seq x y z
N MET A 1 -24.50 45.77 -40.14
CA MET A 1 -23.63 45.63 -38.94
C MET A 1 -24.47 45.06 -37.81
N ASN A 2 -24.46 43.72 -37.60
CA ASN A 2 -24.81 43.08 -36.32
C ASN A 2 -24.62 41.57 -36.45
N ARG A 3 -23.62 41.02 -35.77
CA ARG A 3 -23.42 39.58 -35.59
C ARG A 3 -23.98 39.24 -34.19
N PRO A 4 -24.91 38.29 -34.04
CA PRO A 4 -25.24 37.79 -32.71
C PRO A 4 -24.05 36.98 -32.18
N SER A 5 -23.56 37.34 -31.00
CA SER A 5 -22.56 36.59 -30.26
C SER A 5 -23.14 35.23 -29.85
N ARG A 6 -22.60 34.14 -30.41
CA ARG A 6 -22.77 32.81 -29.83
C ARG A 6 -21.96 32.78 -28.54
N HIS A 7 -22.64 32.90 -27.41
CA HIS A 7 -22.20 32.28 -26.18
C HIS A 7 -22.21 30.77 -26.44
N THR A 8 -21.06 30.22 -26.83
CA THR A 8 -20.85 28.78 -26.67
C THR A 8 -20.50 28.57 -25.21
N ASP A 9 -21.53 28.28 -24.41
CA ASP A 9 -21.36 27.60 -23.13
C ASP A 9 -20.63 26.29 -23.44
N ASN A 10 -19.31 26.28 -23.24
CA ASN A 10 -18.53 25.05 -23.19
C ASN A 10 -18.78 24.42 -21.82
N ALA A 11 -20.02 23.96 -21.62
CA ALA A 11 -20.50 23.30 -20.40
C ALA A 11 -20.26 21.78 -20.41
N ASP A 12 -19.32 21.30 -21.24
CA ASP A 12 -19.00 19.87 -21.39
C ASP A 12 -17.51 19.55 -21.19
N ALA A 13 -16.78 20.38 -20.43
CA ALA A 13 -15.52 19.89 -19.86
C ALA A 13 -15.88 18.93 -18.72
N ALA A 14 -15.77 17.61 -18.98
CA ALA A 14 -15.85 16.61 -17.93
C ALA A 14 -14.96 17.08 -16.76
N PRO A 15 -15.49 17.14 -15.53
CA PRO A 15 -14.74 17.70 -14.40
C PRO A 15 -13.38 17.00 -14.31
N PRO A 16 -12.26 17.74 -14.15
CA PRO A 16 -10.95 17.10 -14.06
C PRO A 16 -11.05 16.03 -12.97
N VAL A 17 -10.55 14.83 -13.24
CA VAL A 17 -10.63 13.67 -12.33
C VAL A 17 -10.31 14.09 -10.89
N LEU A 18 -9.34 14.98 -10.70
CA LEU A 18 -8.99 15.60 -9.43
C LEU A 18 -10.16 16.32 -8.72
N SER A 19 -10.93 17.15 -9.43
CA SER A 19 -12.12 17.81 -8.86
C SER A 19 -13.18 16.79 -8.44
N SER A 20 -13.37 15.70 -9.18
CA SER A 20 -14.30 14.63 -8.79
C SER A 20 -13.83 13.87 -7.55
N LEU A 21 -12.51 13.71 -7.35
CA LEU A 21 -11.92 13.11 -6.14
C LEU A 21 -12.07 14.02 -4.92
N LEU A 22 -11.94 15.34 -5.09
CA LEU A 22 -12.14 16.32 -4.02
C LEU A 22 -13.59 16.42 -3.55
N HIS A 23 -14.55 16.15 -4.45
CA HIS A 23 -16.00 16.21 -4.17
C HIS A 23 -16.63 14.84 -3.92
N ALA A 24 -15.86 13.75 -4.02
CA ALA A 24 -16.35 12.40 -3.78
C ALA A 24 -16.75 12.24 -2.29
N ARG A 25 -17.90 11.58 -2.06
CA ARG A 25 -18.36 11.13 -0.74
C ARG A 25 -17.23 10.43 0.05
N PRO A 26 -17.26 10.40 1.39
CA PRO A 26 -16.26 9.69 2.18
C PRO A 26 -16.07 8.28 1.62
N ALA A 27 -14.81 7.99 1.28
CA ALA A 27 -14.39 6.75 0.66
C ALA A 27 -14.83 5.56 1.52
N GLN A 28 -15.80 4.77 1.06
CA GLN A 28 -15.92 3.42 1.60
C GLN A 28 -14.70 2.63 1.12
N ALA A 29 -13.72 2.46 2.01
CA ALA A 29 -12.48 1.76 1.75
C ALA A 29 -12.38 0.49 2.62
N PRO A 30 -13.32 -0.47 2.47
CA PRO A 30 -13.37 -1.65 3.33
C PRO A 30 -12.11 -2.50 3.24
N VAL A 31 -11.45 -2.59 2.08
CA VAL A 31 -10.22 -3.38 1.97
C VAL A 31 -9.10 -2.69 2.73
N THR A 32 -8.96 -1.37 2.59
CA THR A 32 -7.97 -0.59 3.33
C THR A 32 -8.16 -0.76 4.85
N VAL A 33 -9.40 -0.59 5.33
CA VAL A 33 -9.74 -0.80 6.75
C VAL A 33 -9.43 -2.23 7.19
N THR A 34 -9.74 -3.23 6.36
CA THR A 34 -9.47 -4.64 6.66
C THR A 34 -7.97 -4.90 6.78
N LEU A 35 -7.16 -4.38 5.85
CA LEU A 35 -5.70 -4.52 5.89
C LEU A 35 -5.12 -3.82 7.12
N LEU A 36 -5.61 -2.63 7.49
CA LEU A 36 -5.22 -1.96 8.74
C LEU A 36 -5.51 -2.86 9.94
N ALA A 37 -6.74 -3.36 10.03
CA ALA A 37 -7.16 -4.22 11.13
C ALA A 37 -6.29 -5.48 11.23
N ILE A 38 -6.02 -6.16 10.11
CA ILE A 38 -5.15 -7.35 10.09
C ILE A 38 -3.76 -7.01 10.61
N ASN A 39 -3.12 -5.95 10.10
CA ASN A 39 -1.77 -5.57 10.53
C ASN A 39 -1.70 -5.22 12.02
N ILE A 40 -2.70 -4.50 12.53
CA ILE A 40 -2.79 -4.15 13.96
C ILE A 40 -3.00 -5.41 14.81
N LEU A 41 -3.94 -6.29 14.42
CA LEU A 41 -4.23 -7.52 15.16
C LEU A 41 -3.03 -8.47 15.17
N VAL A 42 -2.32 -8.63 14.05
CA VAL A 42 -1.11 -9.43 13.97
C VAL A 42 -0.02 -8.85 14.87
N PHE A 43 0.18 -7.53 14.86
CA PHE A 43 1.16 -6.90 15.76
C PHE A 43 0.81 -7.08 17.24
N LEU A 44 -0.47 -6.91 17.61
CA LEU A 44 -0.93 -7.18 18.97
C LEU A 44 -0.70 -8.65 19.37
N ALA A 45 -0.99 -9.59 18.48
CA ALA A 45 -0.73 -11.01 18.72
C ALA A 45 0.77 -11.29 18.91
N MET A 46 1.65 -10.65 18.13
CA MET A 46 3.10 -10.74 18.32
C MET A 46 3.52 -10.21 19.70
N LEU A 47 2.97 -9.07 20.15
CA LEU A 47 3.26 -8.53 21.49
C LEU A 47 2.87 -9.51 22.60
N LEU A 48 1.70 -10.14 22.49
CA LEU A 48 1.24 -11.16 23.43
C LEU A 48 2.14 -12.41 23.46
N ASN A 49 2.91 -12.66 22.39
CA ASN A 49 3.85 -13.75 22.26
C ASN A 49 5.31 -13.33 22.55
N GLY A 50 5.52 -12.23 23.28
CA GLY A 50 6.84 -11.74 23.67
C GLY A 50 7.52 -10.84 22.64
N GLY A 51 6.78 -10.35 21.64
CA GLY A 51 7.23 -9.32 20.72
C GLY A 51 7.50 -8.00 21.44
N SER A 52 8.43 -7.20 20.90
CA SER A 52 8.79 -5.91 21.47
C SER A 52 8.00 -4.77 20.84
N LEU A 53 7.60 -3.78 21.65
CA LEU A 53 7.10 -2.49 21.16
C LEU A 53 8.18 -1.69 20.44
N TRP A 54 9.44 -1.88 20.84
CA TRP A 54 10.60 -1.17 20.29
C TRP A 54 11.38 -2.06 19.35
N HIS A 55 12.01 -1.43 18.35
CA HIS A 55 12.88 -2.14 17.41
C HIS A 55 14.09 -2.71 18.16
N GLY A 56 14.17 -4.03 18.31
CA GLY A 56 15.25 -4.63 19.10
C GLY A 56 15.32 -6.15 19.04
N SER A 57 14.19 -6.85 18.91
CA SER A 57 14.17 -8.32 18.79
C SER A 57 13.57 -8.76 17.45
N THR A 58 14.32 -9.59 16.72
CA THR A 58 13.86 -10.24 15.49
C THR A 58 13.36 -11.67 15.73
N ALA A 59 13.50 -12.21 16.95
CA ALA A 59 13.17 -13.59 17.27
C ALA A 59 11.67 -13.90 17.07
N VAL A 60 10.79 -13.08 17.66
CA VAL A 60 9.34 -13.26 17.51
C VAL A 60 8.89 -13.02 16.06
N PRO A 61 9.27 -11.91 15.38
CA PRO A 61 8.98 -11.76 13.95
C PRO A 61 9.42 -12.96 13.12
N LEU A 62 10.62 -13.50 13.35
CA LEU A 62 11.12 -14.65 12.61
C LEU A 62 10.29 -15.92 12.85
N GLN A 63 9.86 -16.18 14.08
CA GLN A 63 8.95 -17.29 14.40
C GLN A 63 7.59 -17.14 13.70
N TRP A 64 7.10 -15.90 13.61
CA TRP A 64 5.81 -15.57 13.00
C TRP A 64 5.83 -15.50 11.47
N GLY A 65 6.99 -15.74 10.84
CA GLY A 65 7.10 -15.78 9.39
C GLY A 65 7.70 -14.54 8.76
N ALA A 66 8.54 -13.80 9.47
CA ALA A 66 9.32 -12.72 8.86
C ALA A 66 10.21 -13.28 7.75
N ASN A 67 10.48 -12.43 6.77
CA ASN A 67 11.25 -12.78 5.60
C ASN A 67 12.71 -12.98 6.00
N PHE A 68 13.27 -14.15 5.70
CA PHE A 68 14.65 -14.49 6.05
C PHE A 68 15.21 -15.47 5.04
N GLY A 69 16.28 -15.08 4.35
CA GLY A 69 16.86 -15.81 3.21
C GLY A 69 17.05 -17.30 3.45
N PRO A 70 17.76 -17.73 4.51
CA PRO A 70 17.99 -19.14 4.78
C PRO A 70 16.69 -19.94 4.96
N ALA A 71 15.73 -19.40 5.71
CA ALA A 71 14.46 -20.10 5.94
C ALA A 71 13.59 -20.16 4.67
N THR A 72 13.55 -19.07 3.91
CA THR A 72 12.78 -19.01 2.65
C THR A 72 13.37 -19.96 1.60
N GLN A 73 14.69 -20.08 1.51
CA GLN A 73 15.39 -21.01 0.63
C GLN A 73 15.21 -22.47 1.05
N ASP A 74 15.04 -22.73 2.35
CA ASP A 74 14.77 -24.05 2.94
C ASP A 74 13.27 -24.44 2.89
N GLY A 75 12.54 -23.96 1.88
CA GLY A 75 11.15 -24.34 1.62
C GLY A 75 10.08 -23.54 2.37
N GLN A 76 10.43 -22.56 3.20
CA GLN A 76 9.46 -21.71 3.90
C GLN A 76 9.02 -20.49 3.05
N TRP A 77 8.67 -20.73 1.78
CA TRP A 77 8.31 -19.70 0.79
C TRP A 77 7.10 -18.85 1.20
N TRP A 78 6.22 -19.39 2.05
CA TRP A 78 5.08 -18.68 2.62
C TRP A 78 5.48 -17.42 3.41
N ARG A 79 6.75 -17.34 3.86
CA ARG A 79 7.34 -16.15 4.50
C ARG A 79 7.26 -14.90 3.64
N LEU A 80 7.29 -15.04 2.31
CA LEU A 80 7.14 -13.92 1.38
C LEU A 80 5.78 -13.24 1.50
N GLY A 81 4.74 -14.01 1.83
CA GLY A 81 3.40 -13.49 2.06
C GLY A 81 3.19 -13.03 3.50
N SER A 82 3.54 -13.87 4.50
CA SER A 82 3.31 -13.54 5.90
C SER A 82 4.09 -12.32 6.36
N ALA A 83 5.34 -12.16 5.90
CA ALA A 83 6.18 -11.03 6.26
C ALA A 83 5.56 -9.67 5.89
N LEU A 84 4.63 -9.63 4.93
CA LEU A 84 3.92 -8.41 4.56
C LEU A 84 3.08 -7.81 5.70
N PHE A 85 2.72 -8.64 6.69
CA PHE A 85 1.87 -8.23 7.82
C PHE A 85 2.64 -8.09 9.15
N LEU A 86 3.92 -8.43 9.18
CA LEU A 86 4.71 -8.43 10.41
C LEU A 86 5.45 -7.11 10.59
N HIS A 87 5.36 -6.55 11.79
CA HIS A 87 5.99 -5.28 12.13
C HIS A 87 6.91 -5.44 13.35
N PHE A 88 8.07 -4.79 13.30
CA PHE A 88 9.19 -4.97 14.24
C PHE A 88 9.16 -3.97 15.40
N GLY A 89 8.11 -3.15 15.49
CA GLY A 89 7.92 -2.17 16.56
C GLY A 89 6.79 -1.21 16.24
N ILE A 90 6.36 -0.44 17.25
CA ILE A 90 5.19 0.41 17.19
C ILE A 90 5.35 1.56 16.19
N VAL A 91 6.53 2.17 16.13
CA VAL A 91 6.83 3.24 15.15
C VAL A 91 6.77 2.69 13.73
N HIS A 92 7.32 1.50 13.52
CA HIS A 92 7.29 0.85 12.21
C HIS A 92 5.83 0.52 11.79
N LEU A 93 5.01 0.00 12.70
CA LEU A 93 3.58 -0.22 12.44
C LEU A 93 2.86 1.11 12.16
N ALA A 94 3.02 2.12 13.02
CA ALA A 94 2.29 3.37 12.94
C ALA A 94 2.54 4.09 11.61
N LEU A 95 3.79 4.14 11.15
CA LEU A 95 4.15 4.74 9.86
C LEU A 95 3.51 3.98 8.68
N ASN A 96 3.53 2.64 8.71
CA ASN A 96 2.88 1.85 7.67
C ASN A 96 1.35 2.02 7.68
N MET A 97 0.72 2.04 8.85
CA MET A 97 -0.74 2.19 8.94
C MET A 97 -1.18 3.58 8.53
N TRP A 98 -0.42 4.61 8.89
CA TRP A 98 -0.66 5.98 8.42
C TRP A 98 -0.55 6.08 6.90
N ALA A 99 0.54 5.57 6.32
CA ALA A 99 0.74 5.60 4.87
C ALA A 99 -0.29 4.74 4.12
N LEU A 100 -0.63 3.56 4.64
CA LEU A 100 -1.67 2.69 4.06
C LEU A 100 -3.05 3.33 4.11
N TRP A 101 -3.37 4.04 5.20
CA TRP A 101 -4.62 4.79 5.31
C TRP A 101 -4.69 5.95 4.31
N ASP A 102 -3.57 6.65 4.13
CA ASP A 102 -3.46 7.77 3.20
C ASP A 102 -3.63 7.31 1.75
N VAL A 103 -2.72 6.47 1.25
CA VAL A 103 -2.74 6.05 -0.16
C VAL A 103 -3.78 4.97 -0.44
N GLY A 104 -4.05 4.07 0.50
CA GLY A 104 -4.91 2.91 0.28
C GLY A 104 -6.35 3.29 -0.02
N ARG A 105 -6.92 4.26 0.72
CA ARG A 105 -8.28 4.75 0.46
C ARG A 105 -8.41 5.35 -0.93
N LEU A 106 -7.41 6.13 -1.34
CA LEU A 106 -7.37 6.76 -2.66
C LEU A 106 -7.25 5.71 -3.77
N ILE A 107 -6.35 4.74 -3.65
CA ILE A 107 -6.18 3.67 -4.64
C ILE A 107 -7.43 2.78 -4.71
N GLU A 108 -8.03 2.42 -3.57
CA GLU A 108 -9.23 1.58 -3.54
C GLU A 108 -10.41 2.27 -4.23
N GLN A 109 -10.54 3.60 -4.10
CA GLN A 109 -11.51 4.39 -4.85
C GLN A 109 -11.19 4.46 -6.35
N LEU A 110 -9.93 4.74 -6.70
CA LEU A 110 -9.52 4.97 -8.09
C LEU A 110 -9.56 3.68 -8.94
N PHE A 111 -9.05 2.59 -8.40
CA PHE A 111 -8.82 1.35 -9.15
C PHE A 111 -9.83 0.25 -8.81
N GLY A 112 -10.58 0.43 -7.72
CA GLY A 112 -11.48 -0.57 -7.16
C GLY A 112 -10.75 -1.63 -6.32
N ARG A 113 -11.56 -2.35 -5.53
CA ARG A 113 -11.10 -3.33 -4.52
C ARG A 113 -10.18 -4.42 -5.08
N GLY A 114 -10.57 -5.05 -6.19
CA GLY A 114 -9.82 -6.16 -6.76
C GLY A 114 -8.42 -5.76 -7.22
N ARG A 115 -8.30 -4.63 -7.94
CA ARG A 115 -7.00 -4.11 -8.39
C ARG A 115 -6.13 -3.67 -7.22
N PHE A 116 -6.73 -3.04 -6.20
CA PHE A 116 -6.04 -2.67 -4.99
C PHE A 116 -5.44 -3.88 -4.26
N ILE A 117 -6.22 -4.95 -4.07
CA ILE A 117 -5.73 -6.20 -3.44
C ILE A 117 -4.58 -6.81 -4.26
N THR A 118 -4.76 -6.93 -5.58
CA THR A 118 -3.72 -7.50 -6.45
C THR A 118 -2.44 -6.67 -6.41
N LEU A 119 -2.55 -5.34 -6.45
CA LEU A 119 -1.40 -4.45 -6.31
C LEU A 119 -0.73 -4.64 -4.95
N TYR A 120 -1.47 -4.52 -3.85
CA TYR A 120 -0.91 -4.62 -2.50
C TYR A 120 -0.23 -5.98 -2.24
N LEU A 121 -0.92 -7.09 -2.49
CA LEU A 121 -0.37 -8.42 -2.23
C LEU A 121 0.72 -8.80 -3.24
N GLY A 122 0.48 -8.58 -4.53
CA GLY A 122 1.40 -8.98 -5.59
C GLY A 122 2.71 -8.21 -5.51
N SER A 123 2.65 -6.88 -5.39
CA SER A 123 3.86 -6.07 -5.26
C SER A 123 4.56 -6.28 -3.92
N GLY A 124 3.80 -6.55 -2.84
CA GLY A 124 4.36 -6.87 -1.54
C GLY A 124 5.23 -8.13 -1.57
N ILE A 125 4.73 -9.19 -2.21
CA ILE A 125 5.49 -10.43 -2.42
C ILE A 125 6.73 -10.17 -3.28
N ILE A 126 6.60 -9.41 -4.38
CA ILE A 126 7.73 -9.04 -5.24
C ILE A 126 8.76 -8.21 -4.47
N GLY A 127 8.32 -7.28 -3.61
CA GLY A 127 9.18 -6.49 -2.74
C GLY A 127 9.93 -7.35 -1.74
N ASN A 128 9.28 -8.35 -1.15
CA ASN A 128 9.92 -9.30 -0.25
C ASN A 128 10.92 -10.20 -0.99
N LEU A 129 10.62 -10.64 -2.22
CA LEU A 129 11.57 -11.34 -3.08
C LEU A 129 12.80 -10.48 -3.40
N LEU A 130 12.60 -9.22 -3.76
CA LEU A 130 13.68 -8.28 -4.04
C LEU A 130 14.52 -8.02 -2.78
N SER A 131 13.88 -7.89 -1.61
CA SER A 131 14.56 -7.77 -0.32
C SER A 131 15.48 -8.96 -0.07
N LEU A 132 15.06 -10.20 -0.36
CA LEU A 132 15.92 -11.38 -0.26
C LEU A 132 17.06 -11.36 -1.27
N ALA A 133 16.79 -10.97 -2.51
CA ALA A 133 17.83 -10.92 -3.55
C ALA A 133 18.94 -9.92 -3.21
N ILE A 134 18.58 -8.78 -2.58
CA ILE A 134 19.54 -7.73 -2.21
C ILE A 134 20.22 -8.02 -0.88
N GLN A 135 19.47 -8.41 0.16
CA GLN A 135 20.00 -8.62 1.52
C GLN A 135 20.57 -10.03 1.72
N GLY A 136 20.29 -10.96 0.81
CA GLY A 136 20.72 -12.35 0.87
C GLY A 136 20.29 -13.01 2.18
N ASN A 137 21.27 -13.61 2.87
CA ASN A 137 21.06 -14.39 4.09
C ASN A 137 21.35 -13.63 5.39
N GLN A 138 21.47 -12.30 5.33
CA GLN A 138 22.04 -11.50 6.42
C GLN A 138 20.99 -10.78 7.28
N ALA A 139 19.76 -10.64 6.81
CA ALA A 139 18.74 -9.81 7.47
C ALA A 139 17.38 -10.50 7.56
N VAL A 140 16.69 -10.25 8.67
CA VAL A 140 15.28 -10.57 8.86
C VAL A 140 14.48 -9.31 8.54
N SER A 141 13.57 -9.41 7.58
CA SER A 141 12.77 -8.27 7.10
C SER A 141 11.27 -8.58 7.08
N GLY A 142 10.46 -7.54 6.96
CA GLY A 142 9.01 -7.63 6.91
C GLY A 142 8.38 -6.26 7.11
N GLY A 143 7.09 -6.17 6.86
CA GLY A 143 6.29 -4.96 6.92
C GLY A 143 5.53 -4.72 5.62
N ALA A 144 4.53 -3.86 5.69
CA ALA A 144 3.67 -3.51 4.56
C ALA A 144 4.34 -2.53 3.57
N SER A 145 5.52 -2.00 3.88
CA SER A 145 6.11 -0.85 3.20
C SER A 145 6.38 -1.09 1.72
N GLY A 146 6.82 -2.29 1.33
CA GLY A 146 7.00 -2.65 -0.08
C GLY A 146 5.70 -2.56 -0.88
N ALA A 147 4.60 -3.05 -0.30
CA ALA A 147 3.28 -2.91 -0.91
C ALA A 147 2.85 -1.45 -0.95
N ILE A 148 2.99 -0.70 0.15
CA ILE A 148 2.58 0.71 0.23
C ILE A 148 3.35 1.59 -0.78
N PHE A 149 4.66 1.40 -0.93
CA PHE A 149 5.44 2.13 -1.93
C PHE A 149 4.99 1.82 -3.36
N SER A 150 4.55 0.59 -3.63
CA SER A 150 3.97 0.27 -4.93
C SER A 150 2.65 1.01 -5.18
N LEU A 151 1.84 1.24 -4.13
CA LEU A 151 0.59 1.99 -4.23
C LEU A 151 0.86 3.46 -4.56
N TYR A 152 1.85 4.07 -3.90
CA TYR A 152 2.33 5.41 -4.28
C TYR A 152 2.91 5.43 -5.70
N GLY A 153 3.64 4.40 -6.11
CA GLY A 153 4.13 4.26 -7.48
C GLY A 153 2.99 4.16 -8.51
N ALA A 154 1.95 3.40 -8.21
CA ALA A 154 0.76 3.28 -9.06
C ALA A 154 0.01 4.63 -9.15
N LEU A 155 -0.14 5.33 -8.03
CA LEU A 155 -0.71 6.68 -8.00
C LEU A 155 0.11 7.65 -8.85
N LEU A 156 1.44 7.63 -8.74
CA LEU A 156 2.32 8.49 -9.51
C LEU A 156 2.17 8.22 -11.02
N VAL A 157 2.19 6.95 -11.43
CA VAL A 157 2.02 6.56 -12.84
C VAL A 157 0.66 7.01 -13.38
N PHE A 158 -0.40 6.90 -12.57
CA PHE A 158 -1.71 7.45 -12.90
C PHE A 158 -1.63 8.96 -13.09
N LEU A 159 -1.19 9.73 -12.09
CA LEU A 159 -1.09 11.20 -12.25
C LEU A 159 -0.26 11.63 -13.48
N LEU A 160 0.80 10.88 -13.82
CA LEU A 160 1.62 11.13 -15.02
C LEU A 160 0.96 10.78 -16.36
N ARG A 161 -0.02 9.88 -16.38
CA ARG A 161 -0.80 9.55 -17.58
C ARG A 161 -1.94 10.55 -17.77
N GLU A 162 -2.63 10.86 -16.68
CA GLU A 162 -3.78 11.74 -16.65
C GLU A 162 -3.38 13.22 -16.84
N ARG A 163 -2.13 13.63 -16.55
CA ARG A 163 -1.64 14.99 -16.85
C ARG A 163 -1.85 15.40 -18.31
N ARG A 164 -1.75 14.45 -19.25
CA ARG A 164 -1.93 14.72 -20.69
C ARG A 164 -3.36 15.01 -21.09
N GLN A 165 -4.33 14.74 -20.21
CA GLN A 165 -5.74 15.06 -20.42
C GLN A 165 -6.12 16.43 -19.82
N VAL A 166 -5.18 17.08 -19.13
CA VAL A 166 -5.37 18.36 -18.43
C VAL A 166 -4.63 19.51 -19.13
N ASP A 167 -3.75 19.23 -20.08
CA ASP A 167 -3.13 20.26 -20.93
C ASP A 167 -4.15 20.73 -21.99
N PRO A 168 -4.43 22.04 -22.10
CA PRO A 168 -5.40 22.62 -23.05
C PRO A 168 -4.95 22.56 -24.51
#